data_AF-A0A7V9HPX4-F1
#
_entry.id   AF-A0A7V9HPX4-F1
#
_cell.length_a   1.000
_cell.length_b   1.000
_cell.length_c   1.000
_cell.angle_alpha   90.00
_cell.angle_beta   90.00
_cell.angle_gamma   90.00
#
_symmetry.space_group_name_H-M   'P 1'
#
loop_
_entity.id
_entity.type
_entity.pdbx_description
1 polymer ?
#
loop_
_entity_poly.entity_id
_entity_poly.type
_entity_poly.pdbx_seq_one_letter_code
_entity_poly.pdbx_strand_id
1 'polypeptide(L)'
;MRDLHLRHTLTSLARDASEVLSDLVQGGQEIPYEIGEPGEGFAFCQYQPLTARFVRDNATELRELPSFREAAETMRRSEVAGAYLEEAGIAPPTDAVERATLACTYFLARLWDGSAGFELDDDRFAAAIAEIEDCAEPEAGEVEAIVPLVGFQMPGTRLELNGASIVRADAVDVPADAARSERPSGAAWEPTFLISARVSLDPEGGLGGAGERVARTFERVVTTLRLHKSGGVGLAPHGWVRVAGDRWRRIATGAGRPRPGGYRLTEADGPALADLARTVNVHPRRMTHLRRALLRFETGLDRRGAVDALNDHLLALRFLLEGEGPAGVGLPMRVAALAESVDARMDAKEVVEHAIALEREIWSGEPSQANSSTGPSEVAAQVEELLRTILRRGVAGELGNDFRAAADETLLAEGLAFGEGDAAERGATTEWNLRPAEAELPDLGPAELEEVARRDEDYEVADADRIRVSRGTLRDELDEVVAESVAEPFAFVEEDGTFVSEELIVTESRGPESTRPEDPPGWLDEVDDGATMDFPARSQHLNDLARTPLPRSEVKARVQYLFPRTETNWAVGTRAPRRAAG
;
A
#
# COMPACT_ATOMS: atom_id res chain seq x y z
N MET A 1 -1.39 -16.47 9.90
CA MET A 1 -0.20 -17.16 9.34
C MET A 1 0.80 -17.32 10.46
N ARG A 2 1.33 -18.52 10.67
CA ARG A 2 2.23 -18.82 11.78
C ARG A 2 3.63 -18.30 11.50
N ASP A 3 4.24 -17.65 12.49
CA ASP A 3 5.60 -17.11 12.41
C ASP A 3 6.60 -18.16 12.91
N LEU A 4 7.36 -18.73 11.97
CA LEU A 4 8.34 -19.78 12.25
C LEU A 4 9.55 -19.23 13.02
N HIS A 5 9.89 -17.95 12.82
CA HIS A 5 10.98 -17.31 13.53
C HIS A 5 10.59 -17.05 14.99
N LEU A 6 9.35 -16.63 15.25
CA LEU A 6 8.82 -16.51 16.61
C LEU A 6 8.88 -17.86 17.34
N ARG A 7 8.42 -18.94 16.71
CA ARG A 7 8.50 -20.28 17.30
C ARG A 7 9.94 -20.67 17.66
N HIS A 8 10.88 -20.42 16.76
CA HIS A 8 12.29 -20.72 16.99
C HIS A 8 12.86 -19.94 18.18
N THR A 9 12.62 -18.62 18.23
CA THR A 9 13.13 -17.76 19.30
C THR A 9 12.51 -18.10 20.66
N LEU A 10 11.21 -18.42 20.71
CA LEU A 10 10.55 -18.90 21.93
C LEU A 10 11.07 -20.27 22.38
N THR A 11 11.45 -21.15 21.46
CA THR A 11 12.08 -22.45 21.78
C THR A 11 13.44 -22.25 22.43
N SER A 12 14.28 -21.37 21.87
CA SER A 12 15.59 -21.04 22.44
C SER A 12 15.44 -20.39 23.82
N LEU A 13 14.50 -19.44 23.96
CA LEU A 13 14.19 -18.82 25.25
C LEU A 13 13.76 -19.84 26.29
N ALA A 14 12.85 -20.77 25.96
CA ALA A 14 12.38 -21.78 26.91
C ALA A 14 13.52 -22.68 27.41
N ARG A 15 14.48 -23.03 26.54
CA ARG A 15 15.66 -23.84 26.91
C ARG A 15 16.58 -23.08 27.85
N ASP A 16 16.97 -21.86 27.50
CA ASP A 16 17.86 -21.06 28.35
C ASP A 16 17.20 -20.73 29.69
N ALA A 17 15.90 -20.43 29.70
CA ALA A 17 15.15 -20.18 30.92
C ALA A 17 15.03 -21.44 31.81
N SER A 18 14.88 -22.63 31.21
CA SER A 18 14.88 -23.91 31.93
C SER A 18 16.19 -24.12 32.71
N GLU A 19 17.33 -23.84 32.07
CA GLU A 19 18.65 -23.93 32.69
C GLU A 19 18.80 -22.95 33.85
N VAL A 20 18.49 -21.66 33.62
CA VAL A 20 18.60 -20.61 34.65
C VAL A 20 17.71 -20.89 35.86
N LEU A 21 16.45 -21.24 35.64
CA LEU A 21 15.51 -21.49 36.74
C LEU A 21 15.89 -22.75 37.53
N SER A 22 16.42 -23.77 36.85
CA SER A 22 16.95 -24.97 37.50
C SER A 22 18.17 -24.65 38.37
N ASP A 23 19.09 -23.81 37.86
CA ASP A 23 20.28 -23.38 38.60
C ASP A 23 19.91 -22.54 39.84
N LEU A 24 18.89 -21.68 39.76
CA LEU A 24 18.39 -20.91 40.90
C LEU A 24 17.84 -21.82 42.01
N VAL A 25 17.09 -22.87 41.64
CA VAL A 25 16.59 -23.86 42.61
C VAL A 25 17.73 -24.67 43.21
N GLN A 26 18.70 -25.11 42.40
CA GLN A 26 19.89 -25.81 42.89
C GLN A 26 20.77 -24.91 43.80
N GLY A 27 20.79 -23.60 43.52
CA GLY A 27 21.42 -22.57 44.34
C GLY A 27 20.72 -22.29 45.68
N GLY A 28 19.56 -22.91 45.92
CA GLY A 28 18.84 -22.87 47.19
C GLY A 28 17.63 -21.94 47.23
N GLN A 29 17.16 -21.42 46.09
CA GLN A 29 15.86 -20.76 46.05
C GLN A 29 14.73 -21.79 46.11
N GLU A 30 13.71 -21.54 46.92
CA GLU A 30 12.57 -22.45 47.09
C GLU A 30 11.39 -22.02 46.20
N ILE A 31 10.77 -23.00 45.54
CA ILE A 31 9.51 -22.80 44.82
C ILE A 31 8.38 -22.72 45.86
N PRO A 32 7.58 -21.64 45.89
CA PRO A 32 6.45 -21.54 46.81
C PRO A 32 5.39 -22.61 46.52
N TYR A 33 4.68 -23.07 47.54
CA TYR A 33 3.57 -24.01 47.40
C TYR A 33 2.30 -23.44 48.00
N GLU A 34 1.17 -23.79 47.39
CA GLU A 34 -0.17 -23.56 47.93
C GLU A 34 -0.84 -24.89 48.28
N ILE A 35 -1.73 -24.87 49.28
CA ILE A 35 -2.51 -26.03 49.69
C ILE A 35 -3.87 -25.93 48.98
N GLY A 36 -4.04 -26.72 47.92
CA GLY A 36 -5.29 -26.83 47.19
C GLY A 36 -6.33 -27.67 47.94
N GLU A 37 -7.60 -27.39 47.66
CA GLU A 37 -8.73 -28.19 48.15
C GLU A 37 -8.65 -29.63 47.62
N PRO A 38 -9.13 -30.63 48.39
CA PRO A 38 -9.20 -32.00 47.91
C PRO A 38 -10.04 -32.10 46.63
N GLY A 39 -9.44 -32.54 45.52
CA GLY A 39 -10.17 -32.81 44.28
C GLY A 39 -11.19 -33.94 44.46
N GLU A 40 -12.20 -34.00 43.56
CA GLU A 40 -13.21 -35.07 43.58
C GLU A 40 -12.54 -36.46 43.61
N GLY A 41 -12.67 -37.17 44.74
CA GLY A 41 -12.12 -38.52 44.93
C GLY A 41 -10.88 -38.63 45.81
N PHE A 42 -10.28 -37.53 46.29
CA PHE A 42 -9.14 -37.55 47.22
C PHE A 42 -9.52 -36.95 48.58
N ALA A 43 -9.17 -37.63 49.67
CA ALA A 43 -9.48 -37.18 51.04
C ALA A 43 -8.42 -36.21 51.63
N PHE A 44 -7.36 -35.92 50.88
CA PHE A 44 -6.21 -35.13 51.35
C PHE A 44 -6.01 -33.88 50.49
N CYS A 45 -5.57 -32.80 51.12
CA CYS A 45 -5.18 -31.58 50.43
C CYS A 45 -4.00 -31.86 49.48
N GLN A 46 -3.99 -31.22 48.31
CA GLN A 46 -2.92 -31.35 47.34
C GLN A 46 -1.98 -30.15 47.45
N TYR A 47 -0.67 -30.39 47.50
CA TYR A 47 0.32 -29.32 47.42
C TYR A 47 0.52 -28.94 45.95
N GLN A 48 0.13 -27.71 45.59
CA GLN A 48 0.30 -27.20 44.24
C GLN A 48 1.53 -26.28 44.20
N PRO A 49 2.54 -26.58 43.38
CA PRO A 49 3.69 -25.70 43.21
C PRO A 49 3.27 -24.42 42.49
N LEU A 50 3.67 -23.26 43.03
CA LEU A 50 3.44 -21.94 42.47
C LEU A 50 4.61 -21.52 41.57
N THR A 51 4.96 -22.37 40.62
CA THR A 51 6.04 -22.12 39.64
C THR A 51 5.80 -20.88 38.80
N ALA A 52 4.57 -20.61 38.38
CA ALA A 52 4.25 -19.38 37.65
C ALA A 52 4.60 -18.12 38.45
N ARG A 53 4.41 -18.14 39.78
CA ARG A 53 4.82 -17.06 40.67
C ARG A 53 6.34 -16.98 40.76
N PHE A 54 7.01 -18.12 40.96
CA PHE A 54 8.48 -18.18 40.99
C PHE A 54 9.14 -17.60 39.73
N VAL A 55 8.59 -17.90 38.55
CA VAL A 55 9.07 -17.34 37.27
C VAL A 55 8.90 -15.83 37.21
N ARG A 56 7.76 -15.30 37.69
CA ARG A 56 7.50 -13.85 37.72
C ARG A 56 8.42 -13.13 38.71
N ASP A 57 8.66 -13.73 39.87
CA ASP A 57 9.54 -13.16 40.91
C ASP A 57 11.00 -13.10 40.42
N ASN A 58 11.43 -14.05 39.58
CA ASN A 58 12.75 -14.09 38.93
C ASN A 58 12.76 -13.54 37.48
N ALA A 59 11.78 -12.72 37.11
CA ALA A 59 11.70 -12.18 35.76
C ALA A 59 12.88 -11.26 35.41
N THR A 60 13.55 -10.68 36.40
CA THR A 60 14.72 -9.82 36.20
C THR A 60 15.91 -10.61 35.66
N GLU A 61 16.19 -11.77 36.27
CA GLU A 61 17.24 -12.70 35.85
C GLU A 61 16.99 -13.21 34.44
N LEU A 62 15.73 -13.53 34.11
CA LEU A 62 15.34 -14.00 32.78
C LEU A 62 15.51 -12.93 31.70
N ARG A 63 15.27 -11.66 32.03
CA ARG A 63 15.41 -10.53 31.07
C ARG A 63 16.85 -10.25 30.66
N GLU A 64 17.82 -10.66 31.47
CA GLU A 64 19.25 -10.53 31.15
C GLU A 64 19.69 -11.53 30.07
N LEU A 65 18.87 -12.54 29.75
CA LEU A 65 19.19 -13.53 28.73
C LEU A 65 19.17 -12.93 27.31
N PRO A 66 20.19 -13.22 26.48
CA PRO A 66 20.18 -12.82 25.07
C PRO A 66 18.95 -13.35 24.32
N SER A 67 18.55 -14.60 24.58
CA SER A 67 17.36 -15.23 24.00
C SER A 67 16.06 -14.56 24.42
N PHE A 68 15.98 -14.00 25.63
CA PHE A 68 14.82 -13.22 26.08
C PHE A 68 14.68 -11.96 25.24
N ARG A 69 15.77 -11.23 25.04
CA ARG A 69 15.77 -10.02 24.21
C ARG A 69 15.37 -10.31 22.77
N GLU A 70 15.88 -11.39 22.20
CA GLU A 70 15.55 -11.82 20.83
C GLU A 70 14.07 -12.22 20.69
N ALA A 71 13.56 -13.01 21.63
CA ALA A 71 12.16 -13.42 21.65
C ALA A 71 11.22 -12.23 21.85
N ALA A 72 11.52 -11.30 22.77
CA ALA A 72 10.71 -10.11 22.99
C ALA A 72 10.68 -9.20 21.76
N GLU A 73 11.82 -9.00 21.09
CA GLU A 73 11.87 -8.23 19.85
C GLU A 73 11.09 -8.91 18.71
N THR A 74 11.13 -10.24 18.62
CA THR A 74 10.36 -11.01 17.63
C THR A 74 8.86 -10.95 17.93
N MET A 75 8.46 -11.10 19.19
CA MET A 75 7.08 -10.94 19.66
C MET A 75 6.56 -9.54 19.32
N ARG A 76 7.37 -8.50 19.54
CA ARG A 76 7.05 -7.11 19.19
C ARG A 76 6.81 -6.93 17.70
N ARG A 77 7.63 -7.52 16.83
CA ARG A 77 7.50 -7.44 15.36
C ARG A 77 6.35 -8.25 14.80
N SER A 78 5.97 -9.34 15.47
CA SER A 78 4.85 -10.19 15.07
C SER A 78 3.48 -9.60 15.43
N GLU A 79 3.46 -8.60 16.32
CA GLU A 79 2.27 -7.95 16.89
C GLU A 79 1.29 -8.88 17.64
N VAL A 80 1.65 -10.15 17.89
CA VAL A 80 0.82 -11.14 18.58
C VAL A 80 0.72 -10.88 20.09
N ALA A 81 1.67 -10.14 20.67
CA ALA A 81 1.76 -9.91 22.11
C ALA A 81 0.50 -9.29 22.74
N GLY A 82 -0.21 -8.42 22.02
CA GLY A 82 -1.44 -7.80 22.52
C GLY A 82 -2.58 -8.80 22.66
N ALA A 83 -2.93 -9.45 21.54
CA ALA A 83 -3.98 -10.47 21.50
C ALA A 83 -3.73 -11.61 22.49
N TYR A 84 -2.47 -12.07 22.61
CA TYR A 84 -2.11 -13.13 23.54
C TYR A 84 -2.32 -12.73 25.02
N LEU A 85 -2.01 -11.48 25.39
CA LEU A 85 -2.26 -11.00 26.75
C LEU A 85 -3.76 -10.78 27.01
N GLU A 86 -4.51 -10.29 26.03
CA GLU A 86 -5.96 -10.10 26.15
C GLU A 86 -6.71 -11.42 26.32
N GLU A 87 -6.37 -12.45 25.54
CA GLU A 87 -6.91 -13.81 25.67
C GLU A 87 -6.59 -14.41 27.06
N ALA A 88 -5.41 -14.10 27.59
CA ALA A 88 -5.01 -14.45 28.95
C ALA A 88 -5.71 -13.64 30.05
N GLY A 89 -6.58 -12.67 29.70
CA GLY A 89 -7.26 -11.78 30.64
C GLY A 89 -6.35 -10.70 31.27
N ILE A 90 -5.19 -10.43 30.68
CA ILE A 90 -4.21 -9.44 31.14
C ILE A 90 -4.34 -8.19 30.25
N ALA A 91 -4.60 -7.04 30.88
CA ALA A 91 -4.65 -5.77 30.14
C ALA A 91 -3.28 -5.47 29.51
N PRO A 92 -3.18 -5.37 28.17
CA PRO A 92 -1.90 -5.17 27.51
C PRO A 92 -1.38 -3.74 27.75
N PRO A 93 -0.09 -3.56 28.08
CA PRO A 93 0.53 -2.24 28.16
C PRO A 93 0.45 -1.48 26.84
N THR A 94 0.37 -0.15 26.90
CA THR A 94 0.36 0.72 25.71
C THR A 94 1.70 0.68 24.98
N ASP A 95 2.81 0.67 25.74
CA ASP A 95 4.15 0.61 25.16
C ASP A 95 4.42 -0.78 24.54
N ALA A 96 4.94 -0.77 23.31
CA ALA A 96 5.15 -1.99 22.53
C ALA A 96 6.27 -2.88 23.11
N VAL A 97 7.29 -2.28 23.72
CA VAL A 97 8.41 -3.01 24.30
C VAL A 97 7.98 -3.66 25.62
N GLU A 98 7.30 -2.91 26.49
CA GLU A 98 6.71 -3.45 27.72
C GLU A 98 5.70 -4.55 27.44
N ARG A 99 4.82 -4.37 26.44
CA ARG A 99 3.84 -5.37 26.04
C ARG A 99 4.49 -6.68 25.58
N ALA A 100 5.50 -6.60 24.72
CA ALA A 100 6.22 -7.80 24.26
C ALA A 100 6.99 -8.49 25.39
N THR A 101 7.63 -7.71 26.27
CA THR A 101 8.34 -8.21 27.45
C THR A 101 7.40 -8.95 28.40
N LEU A 102 6.23 -8.37 28.68
CA LEU A 102 5.21 -8.97 29.53
C LEU A 102 4.68 -10.27 28.92
N ALA A 103 4.44 -10.29 27.61
CA ALA A 103 3.99 -11.47 26.89
C ALA A 103 5.02 -12.62 26.96
N CYS A 104 6.32 -12.33 26.81
CA CYS A 104 7.39 -13.33 27.01
C CYS A 104 7.44 -13.85 28.45
N THR A 105 7.36 -12.98 29.46
CA THR A 105 7.33 -13.41 30.87
C THR A 105 6.08 -14.25 31.17
N TYR A 106 4.92 -13.87 30.62
CA TYR A 106 3.68 -14.61 30.78
C TYR A 106 3.77 -16.00 30.12
N PHE A 107 4.32 -16.09 28.90
CA PHE A 107 4.60 -17.36 28.23
C PHE A 107 5.43 -18.31 29.10
N LEU A 108 6.54 -17.83 29.68
CA LEU A 108 7.38 -18.65 30.57
C LEU A 108 6.64 -19.06 31.84
N ALA A 109 5.87 -18.15 32.44
CA ALA A 109 5.07 -18.48 33.63
C ALA A 109 3.99 -19.54 33.30
N ARG A 110 3.37 -19.44 32.12
CA ARG A 110 2.34 -20.37 31.62
C ARG A 110 2.93 -21.74 31.31
N LEU A 111 4.13 -21.81 30.74
CA LEU A 111 4.83 -23.04 30.36
C LEU A 111 5.07 -23.98 31.56
N TRP A 112 5.51 -23.41 32.70
CA TRP A 112 5.81 -24.19 33.90
C TRP A 112 4.72 -24.17 34.95
N ASP A 113 3.55 -23.57 34.68
CA ASP A 113 2.49 -23.47 35.68
C ASP A 113 2.07 -24.86 36.21
N GLY A 114 1.96 -24.96 37.54
CA GLY A 114 1.69 -26.21 38.25
C GLY A 114 2.72 -27.33 38.06
N SER A 115 3.93 -27.05 37.55
CA SER A 115 5.03 -28.02 37.47
C SER A 115 5.81 -28.09 38.78
N ALA A 116 6.36 -29.25 39.12
CA ALA A 116 7.24 -29.41 40.30
C ALA A 116 8.70 -28.98 40.02
N GLY A 117 9.04 -28.72 38.76
CA GLY A 117 10.38 -28.32 38.32
C GLY A 117 10.38 -27.67 36.94
N PHE A 118 11.57 -27.33 36.45
CA PHE A 118 11.76 -26.53 35.23
C PHE A 118 12.20 -27.34 34.02
N GLU A 119 12.12 -28.67 34.06
CA GLU A 119 12.35 -29.51 32.89
C GLU A 119 11.34 -29.17 31.76
N LEU A 120 11.83 -29.20 30.53
CA LEU A 120 11.04 -28.88 29.34
C LEU A 120 10.27 -30.12 28.88
N ASP A 121 8.97 -30.13 29.16
CA ASP A 121 8.04 -31.14 28.68
C ASP A 121 7.54 -30.78 27.27
N ASP A 122 7.72 -31.68 26.31
CA ASP A 122 7.43 -31.42 24.90
C ASP A 122 5.93 -31.16 24.65
N ASP A 123 5.04 -31.85 25.37
CA ASP A 123 3.59 -31.71 25.21
C ASP A 123 3.10 -30.36 25.76
N ARG A 124 3.55 -29.98 26.97
CA ARG A 124 3.27 -28.66 27.55
C ARG A 124 3.85 -27.52 26.71
N PHE A 125 5.07 -27.69 26.22
CA PHE A 125 5.69 -26.70 25.34
C PHE A 125 4.91 -26.55 24.04
N ALA A 126 4.50 -27.65 23.41
CA ALA A 126 3.67 -27.62 22.22
C ALA A 126 2.32 -26.93 22.48
N ALA A 127 1.69 -27.18 23.63
CA ALA A 127 0.44 -26.53 24.02
C ALA A 127 0.62 -25.01 24.25
N ALA A 128 1.64 -24.59 24.97
CA ALA A 128 1.91 -23.16 25.23
C ALA A 128 2.26 -22.39 23.95
N ILE A 129 2.97 -23.03 23.00
CA ILE A 129 3.23 -22.42 21.69
C ILE A 129 1.94 -22.37 20.85
N ALA A 130 1.09 -23.40 20.91
CA ALA A 130 -0.18 -23.42 20.19
C ALA A 130 -1.09 -22.26 20.64
N GLU A 131 -1.15 -21.95 21.95
CA GLU A 131 -1.91 -20.79 22.47
C GLU A 131 -1.48 -19.47 21.80
N ILE A 132 -0.18 -19.24 21.62
CA ILE A 132 0.34 -18.05 20.93
C ILE A 132 0.07 -18.11 19.41
N GLU A 133 0.26 -19.27 18.79
CA GLU A 133 0.02 -19.46 17.36
C GLU A 133 -1.46 -19.26 17.00
N ASP A 134 -2.38 -19.65 17.89
CA ASP A 134 -3.83 -19.47 17.72
C ASP A 134 -4.22 -17.99 17.77
N CYS A 135 -3.55 -17.17 18.59
CA CYS A 135 -3.71 -15.71 18.56
C CYS A 135 -3.22 -15.07 17.23
N ALA A 136 -2.42 -15.79 16.44
CA ALA A 136 -1.97 -15.34 15.12
C ALA A 136 -2.83 -15.88 13.96
N GLU A 137 -3.79 -16.75 14.23
CA GLU A 137 -4.77 -17.21 13.23
C GLU A 137 -5.80 -16.09 12.93
N PRO A 138 -6.34 -16.04 11.70
CA PRO A 138 -7.39 -15.08 11.37
C PRO A 138 -8.66 -15.41 12.16
N GLU A 139 -9.36 -14.37 12.62
CA GLU A 139 -10.59 -14.54 13.40
C GLU A 139 -11.73 -15.14 12.55
N ALA A 140 -12.75 -15.68 13.22
CA ALA A 140 -13.94 -16.19 12.56
C ALA A 140 -14.61 -15.06 11.76
N GLY A 141 -14.64 -15.22 10.43
CA GLY A 141 -15.12 -14.17 9.54
C GLY A 141 -14.01 -13.33 8.90
N GLU A 142 -12.74 -13.74 8.96
CA GLU A 142 -11.66 -13.09 8.21
C GLU A 142 -11.11 -13.97 7.07
N VAL A 143 -10.64 -13.31 6.01
CA VAL A 143 -9.83 -13.92 4.95
C VAL A 143 -8.39 -13.47 5.09
N GLU A 144 -7.49 -14.43 5.15
CA GLU A 144 -6.06 -14.20 4.99
C GLU A 144 -5.63 -14.52 3.56
N ALA A 145 -4.96 -13.58 2.92
CA ALA A 145 -4.51 -13.70 1.54
C ALA A 145 -3.03 -13.40 1.41
N ILE A 146 -2.35 -14.18 0.57
CA ILE A 146 -0.92 -14.03 0.30
C ILE A 146 -0.63 -14.02 -1.20
N VAL A 147 0.38 -13.24 -1.60
CA VAL A 147 0.87 -13.22 -2.97
C VAL A 147 2.38 -13.01 -3.01
N PRO A 148 3.15 -13.85 -3.72
CA PRO A 148 4.58 -13.65 -3.89
C PRO A 148 4.89 -12.39 -4.69
N LEU A 149 5.90 -11.65 -4.23
CA LEU A 149 6.49 -10.53 -4.94
C LEU A 149 7.58 -11.01 -5.88
N VAL A 150 7.50 -10.56 -7.13
CA VAL A 150 8.50 -10.84 -8.16
C VAL A 150 9.42 -9.63 -8.29
N GLY A 151 10.73 -9.88 -8.23
CA GLY A 151 11.77 -8.86 -8.37
C GLY A 151 12.09 -8.09 -7.09
N PHE A 152 11.40 -8.35 -5.98
CA PHE A 152 11.58 -7.63 -4.70
C PHE A 152 12.62 -8.29 -3.78
N GLN A 153 13.41 -7.47 -3.10
CA GLN A 153 14.34 -7.85 -2.04
C GLN A 153 14.39 -6.77 -0.95
N MET A 154 14.51 -7.20 0.31
CA MET A 154 14.81 -6.33 1.45
C MET A 154 15.69 -7.07 2.47
N PRO A 155 16.47 -6.36 3.32
CA PRO A 155 17.30 -6.99 4.34
C PRO A 155 16.47 -7.61 5.48
N GLY A 156 15.34 -6.99 5.83
CA GLY A 156 14.46 -7.45 6.90
C GLY A 156 13.65 -8.70 6.55
N THR A 157 13.10 -9.35 7.57
CA THR A 157 12.17 -10.47 7.42
C THR A 157 10.72 -10.01 7.25
N ARG A 158 10.39 -8.81 7.74
CA ARG A 158 9.03 -8.29 7.82
C ARG A 158 9.02 -6.77 7.71
N LEU A 159 8.04 -6.25 6.98
CA LEU A 159 7.74 -4.83 6.84
C LEU A 159 6.23 -4.63 6.91
N GLU A 160 5.78 -3.83 7.88
CA GLU A 160 4.37 -3.51 8.05
C GLU A 160 3.96 -2.30 7.20
N LEU A 161 2.83 -2.43 6.51
CA LEU A 161 2.21 -1.38 5.70
C LEU A 161 0.73 -1.24 6.09
N ASN A 162 0.08 -0.15 5.66
CA ASN A 162 -1.32 0.08 5.98
C ASN A 162 -2.25 -0.99 5.36
N GLY A 163 -2.73 -1.92 6.20
CA GLY A 163 -3.63 -3.01 5.84
C GLY A 163 -2.97 -4.20 5.13
N ALA A 164 -1.64 -4.29 5.11
CA ALA A 164 -0.90 -5.43 4.57
C ALA A 164 0.53 -5.46 5.12
N SER A 165 1.16 -6.64 5.15
CA SER A 165 2.57 -6.80 5.51
C SER A 165 3.35 -7.47 4.39
N ILE A 166 4.63 -7.12 4.25
CA ILE A 166 5.56 -7.83 3.37
C ILE A 166 6.43 -8.72 4.25
N VAL A 167 6.39 -10.03 4.02
CA VAL A 167 7.07 -11.04 4.83
C VAL A 167 7.97 -11.94 3.98
N ARG A 168 9.07 -12.40 4.55
CA ARG A 168 9.96 -13.39 3.93
C ARG A 168 9.33 -14.77 4.06
N ALA A 169 9.22 -15.51 2.96
CA ALA A 169 8.43 -16.74 2.89
C ALA A 169 8.98 -17.90 3.74
N ASP A 170 10.28 -17.89 4.07
CA ASP A 170 10.94 -18.85 4.96
C ASP A 170 10.70 -18.55 6.45
N ALA A 171 10.26 -17.33 6.79
CA ALA A 171 9.96 -16.94 8.16
C ALA A 171 8.53 -17.30 8.58
N VAL A 172 7.71 -17.82 7.66
CA VAL A 172 6.28 -18.02 7.88
C VAL A 172 5.80 -19.35 7.31
N ASP A 173 4.76 -19.91 7.93
CA ASP A 173 4.12 -21.14 7.44
C ASP A 173 3.16 -20.85 6.28
N VAL A 174 3.61 -21.15 5.07
CA VAL A 174 2.91 -20.89 3.81
C VAL A 174 3.06 -22.08 2.85
N PRO A 175 2.14 -22.23 1.87
CA PRO A 175 2.25 -23.30 0.89
C PRO A 175 3.63 -23.34 0.21
N ALA A 176 4.18 -24.54 0.02
CA ALA A 176 5.53 -24.72 -0.54
C ALA A 176 5.70 -24.12 -1.96
N ASP A 177 4.59 -23.97 -2.69
CA ASP A 177 4.54 -23.33 -4.01
C ASP A 177 4.56 -21.79 -3.91
N ALA A 178 4.10 -21.22 -2.79
CA ALA A 178 4.21 -19.78 -2.51
C ALA A 178 5.64 -19.41 -2.08
N ALA A 179 6.28 -20.28 -1.28
CA ALA A 179 7.66 -20.10 -0.86
C ALA A 179 8.66 -20.23 -2.03
N ARG A 180 8.32 -21.03 -3.03
CA ARG A 180 9.11 -21.22 -4.26
C ARG A 180 8.53 -20.35 -5.38
N SER A 181 9.01 -19.11 -5.48
CA SER A 181 8.71 -18.25 -6.62
C SER A 181 9.00 -19.01 -7.94
N GLU A 182 7.99 -19.19 -8.79
CA GLU A 182 8.13 -19.73 -10.16
C GLU A 182 8.97 -18.74 -11.02
N ARG A 183 10.28 -18.63 -10.75
CA ARG A 183 11.20 -17.74 -11.48
C ARG A 183 11.76 -18.49 -12.69
N PRO A 184 11.60 -17.96 -13.93
CA PRO A 184 12.18 -18.57 -15.13
C PRO A 184 13.69 -18.31 -15.31
N SER A 185 14.36 -17.59 -14.41
CA SER A 185 15.82 -17.35 -14.46
C SER A 185 16.38 -17.28 -13.03
N GLY A 186 17.50 -17.97 -12.79
CA GLY A 186 18.07 -18.31 -11.47
C GLY A 186 18.18 -17.12 -10.50
N ALA A 187 18.06 -17.31 -9.20
CA ALA A 187 18.70 -18.34 -8.40
C ALA A 187 17.77 -18.92 -7.32
N ALA A 188 17.86 -20.24 -7.08
CA ALA A 188 17.08 -20.95 -6.06
C ALA A 188 17.42 -20.57 -4.59
N TRP A 189 18.37 -19.67 -4.37
CA TRP A 189 18.91 -19.33 -3.04
C TRP A 189 18.51 -17.93 -2.54
N GLU A 190 17.84 -17.11 -3.34
CA GLU A 190 17.36 -15.81 -2.88
C GLU A 190 16.01 -15.95 -2.16
N PRO A 191 15.83 -15.27 -1.01
CA PRO A 191 14.58 -15.34 -0.27
C PRO A 191 13.41 -14.80 -1.11
N THR A 192 12.30 -15.55 -1.13
CA THR A 192 11.03 -15.10 -1.69
C THR A 192 10.32 -14.22 -0.67
N PHE A 193 9.79 -13.08 -1.09
CA PHE A 193 8.94 -12.23 -0.25
C PHE A 193 7.49 -12.34 -0.69
N LEU A 194 6.57 -12.25 0.27
CA LEU A 194 5.13 -12.34 0.07
C LEU A 194 4.48 -11.06 0.61
N ILE A 195 3.45 -10.55 -0.07
CA ILE A 195 2.49 -9.66 0.57
C ILE A 195 1.47 -10.54 1.29
N SER A 196 1.20 -10.26 2.56
CA SER A 196 0.12 -10.83 3.35
C SER A 196 -0.91 -9.74 3.68
N ALA A 197 -2.18 -10.03 3.51
CA ALA A 197 -3.27 -9.13 3.87
C ALA A 197 -4.38 -9.90 4.58
N ARG A 198 -4.96 -9.28 5.60
CA ARG A 198 -6.16 -9.76 6.29
C ARG A 198 -7.31 -8.82 6.00
N VAL A 199 -8.45 -9.39 5.63
CA VAL A 199 -9.65 -8.63 5.31
C VAL A 199 -10.85 -9.34 5.93
N SER A 200 -11.64 -8.60 6.71
CA SER A 200 -12.89 -9.09 7.27
C SER A 200 -13.87 -9.43 6.14
N LEU A 201 -14.53 -10.57 6.27
CA LEU A 201 -15.68 -10.97 5.46
C LEU A 201 -16.85 -10.09 5.84
N ASP A 202 -17.47 -9.53 4.82
CA ASP A 202 -18.71 -8.81 5.01
C ASP A 202 -19.84 -9.85 4.97
N PRO A 203 -20.73 -9.92 5.99
CA PRO A 203 -21.85 -10.86 5.98
C PRO A 203 -22.73 -10.74 4.73
N GLU A 204 -22.82 -9.55 4.10
CA GLU A 204 -23.62 -9.34 2.88
C GLU A 204 -22.84 -9.62 1.59
N GLY A 205 -21.54 -9.33 1.56
CA GLY A 205 -20.70 -9.41 0.35
C GLY A 205 -20.05 -10.78 0.08
N GLY A 206 -20.08 -11.69 1.07
CA GLY A 206 -19.49 -13.02 0.98
C GLY A 206 -18.01 -13.04 0.56
N LEU A 207 -17.55 -14.19 0.05
CA LEU A 207 -16.16 -14.37 -0.41
C LEU A 207 -15.79 -13.51 -1.63
N GLY A 208 -16.77 -13.13 -2.46
CA GLY A 208 -16.56 -12.33 -3.66
C GLY A 208 -16.10 -10.90 -3.33
N GLY A 209 -16.78 -10.23 -2.39
CA GLY A 209 -16.41 -8.90 -1.94
C GLY A 209 -15.05 -8.86 -1.23
N ALA A 210 -14.72 -9.90 -0.46
CA ALA A 210 -13.42 -10.02 0.17
C ALA A 210 -12.28 -10.18 -0.85
N GLY A 211 -12.49 -10.96 -1.93
CA GLY A 211 -11.51 -11.12 -3.00
C GLY A 211 -11.15 -9.79 -3.69
N GLU A 212 -12.13 -8.95 -3.99
CA GLU A 212 -11.87 -7.63 -4.58
C GLU A 212 -11.10 -6.70 -3.64
N ARG A 213 -11.43 -6.71 -2.34
CA ARG A 213 -10.71 -5.94 -1.32
C ARG A 213 -9.25 -6.39 -1.20
N VAL A 214 -9.01 -7.69 -1.20
CA VAL A 214 -7.66 -8.28 -1.21
C VAL A 214 -6.87 -7.84 -2.45
N ALA A 215 -7.45 -7.99 -3.64
CA ALA A 215 -6.80 -7.58 -4.89
C ALA A 215 -6.43 -6.09 -4.87
N ARG A 216 -7.36 -5.23 -4.44
CA ARG A 216 -7.13 -3.78 -4.30
C ARG A 216 -6.02 -3.47 -3.30
N THR A 217 -5.93 -4.21 -2.20
CA THR A 217 -4.85 -4.07 -1.21
C THR A 217 -3.49 -4.44 -1.83
N PHE A 218 -3.40 -5.53 -2.59
CA PHE A 218 -2.16 -5.93 -3.26
C PHE A 218 -1.73 -4.94 -4.35
N GLU A 219 -2.66 -4.47 -5.17
CA GLU A 219 -2.42 -3.42 -6.16
C GLU A 219 -1.92 -2.13 -5.49
N ARG A 220 -2.53 -1.74 -4.36
CA ARG A 220 -2.10 -0.58 -3.56
C ARG A 220 -0.68 -0.74 -3.04
N VAL A 221 -0.32 -1.91 -2.52
CA VAL A 221 1.05 -2.17 -2.02
C VAL A 221 2.06 -2.06 -3.17
N VAL A 222 1.78 -2.68 -4.32
CA VAL A 222 2.69 -2.62 -5.48
C VAL A 222 2.81 -1.21 -6.03
N THR A 223 1.70 -0.48 -6.13
CA THR A 223 1.70 0.94 -6.53
C THR A 223 2.54 1.78 -5.58
N THR A 224 2.39 1.57 -4.27
CA THR A 224 3.19 2.28 -3.25
C THR A 224 4.69 2.02 -3.45
N LEU A 225 5.10 0.77 -3.66
CA LEU A 225 6.50 0.42 -3.95
C LEU A 225 6.98 1.08 -5.25
N ARG A 226 6.17 1.00 -6.31
CA ARG A 226 6.45 1.62 -7.62
C ARG A 226 6.41 3.14 -7.60
N LEU A 227 5.82 3.80 -6.60
CA LEU A 227 5.90 5.26 -6.43
C LEU A 227 7.09 5.67 -5.57
N HIS A 228 7.47 4.85 -4.58
CA HIS A 228 8.55 5.16 -3.67
C HIS A 228 9.92 5.22 -4.37
N LYS A 229 10.23 4.21 -5.22
CA LYS A 229 11.55 4.06 -5.84
C LYS A 229 11.50 3.30 -7.16
N SER A 230 12.39 3.64 -8.08
CA SER A 230 12.53 2.92 -9.35
C SER A 230 12.98 1.47 -9.17
N GLY A 231 12.42 0.57 -9.98
CA GLY A 231 12.73 -0.85 -9.92
C GLY A 231 11.63 -1.74 -10.51
N GLY A 232 12.00 -2.98 -10.82
CA GLY A 232 11.11 -4.00 -11.35
C GLY A 232 10.47 -4.81 -10.23
N VAL A 233 9.31 -4.35 -9.73
CA VAL A 233 8.48 -5.08 -8.76
C VAL A 233 7.10 -5.35 -9.33
N GLY A 234 6.54 -6.53 -9.02
CA GLY A 234 5.17 -6.89 -9.37
C GLY A 234 4.71 -8.12 -8.60
N LEU A 235 3.44 -8.48 -8.80
CA LEU A 235 2.86 -9.68 -8.21
C LEU A 235 3.17 -10.91 -9.06
N ALA A 236 3.29 -12.08 -8.42
CA ALA A 236 3.28 -13.36 -9.11
C ALA A 236 1.90 -13.61 -9.75
N PRO A 237 1.81 -14.46 -10.80
CA PRO A 237 0.53 -14.77 -11.48
C PRO A 237 -0.50 -15.48 -10.59
N HIS A 238 -0.06 -16.03 -9.46
CA HIS A 238 -0.89 -16.77 -8.53
C HIS A 238 -0.65 -16.28 -7.10
N GLY A 239 -1.73 -16.23 -6.33
CA GLY A 239 -1.74 -16.02 -4.89
C GLY A 239 -2.48 -17.15 -4.18
N TRP A 240 -2.57 -17.07 -2.86
CA TRP A 240 -3.31 -18.03 -2.04
C TRP A 240 -4.20 -17.29 -1.05
N VAL A 241 -5.36 -17.85 -0.77
CA VAL A 241 -6.31 -17.33 0.21
C VAL A 241 -6.76 -18.45 1.14
N ARG A 242 -7.02 -18.13 2.40
CA ARG A 242 -7.67 -19.02 3.35
C ARG A 242 -8.64 -18.24 4.23
N VAL A 243 -9.69 -18.91 4.67
CA VAL A 243 -10.59 -18.44 5.75
C VAL A 243 -10.10 -19.09 7.04
N ALA A 244 -10.45 -18.53 8.20
CA ALA A 244 -10.16 -19.12 9.51
C ALA A 244 -10.45 -20.63 9.55
N GLY A 245 -9.47 -21.41 10.01
CA GLY A 245 -9.54 -22.88 10.10
C GLY A 245 -9.50 -23.63 8.76
N ASP A 246 -9.43 -22.92 7.63
CA ASP A 246 -9.57 -23.50 6.30
C ASP A 246 -8.21 -23.69 5.60
N ARG A 247 -8.15 -24.58 4.60
CA ARG A 247 -6.93 -24.84 3.83
C ARG A 247 -6.66 -23.71 2.81
N TRP A 248 -5.38 -23.44 2.54
CA TRP A 248 -4.97 -22.51 1.47
C TRP A 248 -5.54 -22.93 0.11
N ARG A 249 -6.19 -21.99 -0.58
CA ARG A 249 -6.72 -22.14 -1.94
C ARG A 249 -5.99 -21.19 -2.89
N ARG A 250 -5.55 -21.69 -4.05
CA ARG A 250 -4.84 -20.90 -5.06
C ARG A 250 -5.83 -19.98 -5.81
N ILE A 251 -5.45 -18.73 -6.01
CA ILE A 251 -6.18 -17.73 -6.80
C ILE A 251 -5.29 -17.18 -7.91
N ALA A 252 -5.89 -16.77 -9.03
CA ALA A 252 -5.19 -16.01 -10.06
C ALA A 252 -5.16 -14.53 -9.65
N THR A 253 -4.01 -13.90 -9.74
CA THR A 253 -3.86 -12.47 -9.43
C THR A 253 -4.17 -11.59 -10.64
N GLY A 254 -4.12 -12.16 -11.85
CA GLY A 254 -4.23 -11.40 -13.10
C GLY A 254 -3.03 -10.49 -13.39
N ALA A 255 -1.99 -10.55 -12.56
CA ALA A 255 -0.86 -9.63 -12.64
C ALA A 255 0.02 -9.88 -13.88
N GLY A 256 0.46 -8.78 -14.50
CA GLY A 256 1.43 -8.79 -15.59
C GLY A 256 2.82 -9.20 -15.11
N ARG A 257 3.70 -9.51 -16.06
CA ARG A 257 5.11 -9.77 -15.76
C ARG A 257 5.81 -8.44 -15.45
N PRO A 258 6.45 -8.28 -14.28
CA PRO A 258 7.15 -7.04 -13.98
C PRO A 258 8.33 -6.83 -14.93
N ARG A 259 8.69 -5.55 -15.11
CA ARG A 259 9.91 -5.16 -15.83
C ARG A 259 11.17 -5.78 -15.24
N PRO A 260 12.20 -6.04 -16.06
CA PRO A 260 13.53 -6.38 -15.55
C PRO A 260 14.12 -5.19 -14.79
N GLY A 261 14.98 -5.45 -13.80
CA GLY A 261 15.68 -4.41 -13.04
C GLY A 261 15.75 -4.70 -11.54
N GLY A 262 14.85 -5.53 -11.03
CA GLY A 262 14.75 -5.83 -9.59
C GLY A 262 14.38 -4.60 -8.76
N TYR A 263 14.07 -4.81 -7.51
CA TYR A 263 13.65 -3.79 -6.57
C TYR A 263 14.26 -4.12 -5.21
N ARG A 264 15.17 -3.28 -4.73
CA ARG A 264 15.88 -3.46 -3.46
C ARG A 264 15.56 -2.33 -2.50
N LEU A 265 14.99 -2.69 -1.35
CA LEU A 265 14.87 -1.79 -0.21
C LEU A 265 16.11 -1.89 0.68
N THR A 266 16.48 -0.75 1.25
CA THR A 266 17.43 -0.63 2.35
C THR A 266 16.68 -0.46 3.67
N GLU A 267 17.36 -0.60 4.81
CA GLU A 267 16.72 -0.39 6.13
C GLU A 267 16.22 1.05 6.31
N ALA A 268 16.86 2.03 5.67
CA ALA A 268 16.46 3.43 5.72
C ALA A 268 15.15 3.72 4.97
N ASP A 269 14.79 2.89 3.99
CA ASP A 269 13.61 3.10 3.14
C ASP A 269 12.29 2.74 3.88
N GLY A 270 12.37 1.94 4.96
CA GLY A 270 11.21 1.40 5.68
C GLY A 270 10.23 2.46 6.19
N PRO A 271 10.67 3.44 7.01
CA PRO A 271 9.77 4.46 7.55
C PRO A 271 9.09 5.31 6.47
N ALA A 272 9.85 5.78 5.47
CA ALA A 272 9.31 6.59 4.37
C ALA A 272 8.29 5.82 3.52
N LEU A 273 8.51 4.52 3.32
CA LEU A 273 7.57 3.66 2.60
C LEU A 273 6.29 3.42 3.40
N ALA A 274 6.40 3.21 4.72
CA ALA A 274 5.24 3.05 5.61
C ALA A 274 4.39 4.34 5.65
N ASP A 275 5.03 5.51 5.69
CA ASP A 275 4.36 6.81 5.62
C ASP A 275 3.62 6.97 4.29
N LEU A 276 4.29 6.68 3.16
CA LEU A 276 3.67 6.74 1.84
C LEU A 276 2.48 5.76 1.72
N ALA A 277 2.59 4.54 2.27
CA ALA A 277 1.51 3.56 2.25
C ALA A 277 0.24 4.03 2.99
N ARG A 278 0.40 4.83 4.06
CA ARG A 278 -0.73 5.46 4.75
C ARG A 278 -1.42 6.49 3.85
N THR A 279 -0.64 7.23 3.06
CA THR A 279 -1.14 8.33 2.24
C THR A 279 -1.71 7.90 0.89
N VAL A 280 -1.18 6.83 0.27
CA VAL A 280 -1.67 6.26 -1.01
C VAL A 280 -3.13 5.79 -0.96
N ASN A 281 -3.72 5.71 0.24
CA ASN A 281 -5.13 5.39 0.44
C ASN A 281 -6.11 6.52 0.04
N VAL A 282 -5.70 7.44 -0.85
CA VAL A 282 -6.49 8.60 -1.29
C VAL A 282 -7.81 8.13 -1.87
N HIS A 283 -8.89 8.65 -1.29
CA HIS A 283 -10.27 8.31 -1.60
C HIS A 283 -10.56 8.37 -3.12
N PRO A 284 -11.17 7.31 -3.70
CA PRO A 284 -11.50 7.25 -5.12
C PRO A 284 -12.46 8.36 -5.59
N ARG A 285 -13.12 9.06 -4.65
CA ARG A 285 -14.04 10.17 -4.92
C ARG A 285 -13.37 11.53 -5.13
N ARG A 286 -12.07 11.70 -4.81
CA ARG A 286 -11.44 13.04 -4.78
C ARG A 286 -10.63 13.42 -6.02
N MET A 287 -10.13 12.49 -6.85
CA MET A 287 -9.30 12.85 -8.00
C MET A 287 -9.43 11.90 -9.20
N THR A 288 -10.32 12.23 -10.13
CA THR A 288 -10.50 11.48 -11.39
C THR A 288 -9.25 11.53 -12.27
N HIS A 289 -8.53 12.67 -12.30
CA HIS A 289 -7.32 12.87 -13.09
C HIS A 289 -6.11 12.11 -12.50
N LEU A 290 -5.86 12.23 -11.20
CA LEU A 290 -4.78 11.50 -10.52
C LEU A 290 -4.95 9.99 -10.68
N ARG A 291 -6.17 9.48 -10.49
CA ARG A 291 -6.45 8.04 -10.70
C ARG A 291 -6.13 7.59 -12.12
N ARG A 292 -6.52 8.37 -13.14
CA ARG A 292 -6.19 8.05 -14.54
C ARG A 292 -4.68 8.10 -14.81
N ALA A 293 -3.99 9.08 -14.24
CA ALA A 293 -2.54 9.21 -14.37
C ALA A 293 -1.81 8.04 -13.70
N LEU A 294 -2.23 7.61 -12.50
CA LEU A 294 -1.71 6.42 -11.81
C LEU A 294 -1.92 5.15 -12.64
N LEU A 295 -3.12 4.93 -13.19
CA LEU A 295 -3.39 3.77 -14.06
C LEU A 295 -2.48 3.75 -15.30
N ARG A 296 -2.21 4.93 -15.88
CA ARG A 296 -1.27 5.05 -17.02
C ARG A 296 0.17 4.84 -16.61
N PHE A 297 0.59 5.35 -15.47
CA PHE A 297 1.90 5.09 -14.90
C PHE A 297 2.14 3.60 -14.69
N GLU A 298 1.20 2.90 -14.06
CA GLU A 298 1.26 1.44 -13.86
C GLU A 298 1.28 0.68 -15.20
N THR A 299 0.43 1.07 -16.16
CA THR A 299 0.43 0.49 -17.51
C THR A 299 1.78 0.68 -18.21
N GLY A 300 2.40 1.86 -18.04
CA GLY A 300 3.74 2.15 -18.52
C GLY A 300 4.74 1.17 -17.90
N LEU A 301 4.74 1.02 -16.58
CA LEU A 301 5.63 0.11 -15.86
C LEU A 301 5.47 -1.38 -16.21
N ASP A 302 4.33 -1.79 -16.77
CA ASP A 302 4.11 -3.15 -17.25
C ASP A 302 4.60 -3.37 -18.71
N ARG A 303 4.99 -2.30 -19.43
CA ARG A 303 5.61 -2.43 -20.77
C ARG A 303 7.02 -3.02 -20.67
N ARG A 304 7.46 -3.68 -21.76
CA ARG A 304 8.74 -4.40 -21.82
C ARG A 304 9.98 -3.49 -21.87
N GLY A 305 9.83 -2.27 -22.38
CA GLY A 305 10.93 -1.30 -22.51
C GLY A 305 10.50 0.11 -22.10
N ALA A 306 11.47 0.93 -21.68
CA ALA A 306 11.24 2.31 -21.29
C ALA A 306 10.66 3.14 -22.44
N VAL A 307 11.16 2.94 -23.66
CA VAL A 307 10.68 3.65 -24.86
C VAL A 307 9.22 3.30 -25.18
N ASP A 308 8.82 2.02 -25.05
CA ASP A 308 7.42 1.60 -25.26
C ASP A 308 6.47 2.24 -24.24
N ALA A 309 6.98 2.55 -23.04
CA ALA A 309 6.20 3.16 -21.96
C ALA A 309 6.16 4.68 -22.01
N LEU A 310 7.03 5.30 -22.80
CA LEU A 310 7.11 6.76 -22.92
C LEU A 310 5.75 7.38 -23.21
N ASN A 311 4.99 6.79 -24.13
CA ASN A 311 3.65 7.25 -24.48
C ASN A 311 2.68 7.18 -23.28
N ASP A 312 2.70 6.09 -22.51
CA ASP A 312 1.84 5.96 -21.32
C ASP A 312 2.24 6.99 -20.24
N HIS A 313 3.54 7.27 -20.06
CA HIS A 313 4.03 8.29 -19.13
C HIS A 313 3.70 9.72 -19.58
N LEU A 314 3.86 10.04 -20.87
CA LEU A 314 3.46 11.34 -21.43
C LEU A 314 1.95 11.55 -21.35
N LEU A 315 1.13 10.52 -21.62
CA LEU A 315 -0.31 10.58 -21.43
C LEU A 315 -0.71 10.82 -19.97
N ALA A 316 0.01 10.22 -19.02
CA ALA A 316 -0.22 10.49 -17.60
C ALA A 316 0.07 11.96 -17.25
N LEU A 317 1.20 12.51 -17.72
CA LEU A 317 1.55 13.93 -17.54
C LEU A 317 0.51 14.84 -18.19
N ARG A 318 0.04 14.50 -19.39
CA ARG A 318 -1.04 15.23 -20.09
C ARG A 318 -2.34 15.23 -19.28
N PHE A 319 -2.76 14.08 -18.74
CA PHE A 319 -3.98 14.03 -17.93
C PHE A 319 -3.92 14.92 -16.68
N LEU A 320 -2.75 15.04 -16.08
CA LEU A 320 -2.52 15.91 -14.91
C LEU A 320 -2.44 17.38 -15.30
N LEU A 321 -1.63 17.72 -16.31
CA LEU A 321 -1.12 19.08 -16.50
C LEU A 321 -1.54 19.76 -17.82
N GLU A 322 -2.05 19.02 -18.80
CA GLU A 322 -2.41 19.58 -20.11
C GLU A 322 -3.81 20.20 -20.11
N GLY A 323 -3.92 21.44 -20.61
CA GLY A 323 -5.16 22.21 -20.67
C GLY A 323 -4.89 23.71 -20.59
N GLU A 324 -5.90 24.54 -20.85
CA GLU A 324 -5.79 25.98 -20.61
C GLU A 324 -5.77 26.24 -19.10
N GLY A 325 -4.83 27.07 -18.66
CA GLY A 325 -4.66 27.48 -17.27
C GLY A 325 -4.21 28.94 -17.19
N PRO A 326 -4.26 29.58 -16.01
CA PRO A 326 -3.97 31.00 -15.84
C PRO A 326 -2.65 31.47 -16.46
N ALA A 327 -1.61 30.63 -16.43
CA ALA A 327 -0.30 31.00 -16.96
C ALA A 327 -0.18 30.83 -18.48
N GLY A 328 -1.11 30.12 -19.14
CA GLY A 328 -1.09 29.90 -20.59
C GLY A 328 0.14 29.14 -21.11
N VAL A 329 0.89 28.45 -20.24
CA VAL A 329 2.13 27.76 -20.61
C VAL A 329 1.90 26.32 -21.05
N GLY A 330 2.84 25.79 -21.85
CA GLY A 330 2.82 24.41 -22.32
C GLY A 330 3.19 23.38 -21.25
N LEU A 331 2.93 22.10 -21.57
CA LEU A 331 3.21 20.95 -20.69
C LEU A 331 4.65 20.93 -20.13
N PRO A 332 5.73 21.15 -20.91
CA PRO A 332 7.10 21.11 -20.38
C PRO A 332 7.33 22.10 -19.24
N MET A 333 6.77 23.31 -19.35
CA MET A 333 6.94 24.35 -18.34
C MET A 333 6.21 24.02 -17.03
N ARG A 334 5.01 23.41 -17.11
CA ARG A 334 4.28 22.97 -15.91
C ARG A 334 4.95 21.80 -15.21
N VAL A 335 5.51 20.85 -15.98
CA VAL A 335 6.30 19.75 -15.41
C VAL A 335 7.53 20.31 -14.70
N ALA A 336 8.23 21.25 -15.33
CA ALA A 336 9.38 21.93 -14.74
C ALA A 336 9.02 22.67 -13.44
N ALA A 337 7.89 23.37 -13.40
CA ALA A 337 7.42 24.04 -12.18
C ALA A 337 7.26 23.08 -10.99
N LEU A 338 6.80 21.86 -11.26
CA LEU A 338 6.55 20.82 -10.26
C LEU A 338 7.77 19.93 -9.96
N ALA A 339 8.93 20.20 -10.57
CA ALA A 339 10.16 19.49 -10.23
C ALA A 339 10.56 19.74 -8.76
N GLU A 340 11.30 18.80 -8.18
CA GLU A 340 11.63 18.77 -6.75
C GLU A 340 12.50 19.95 -6.30
N SER A 341 13.41 20.42 -7.16
CA SER A 341 14.29 21.55 -6.88
C SER A 341 14.26 22.58 -8.00
N VAL A 342 14.59 23.84 -7.67
CA VAL A 342 14.67 24.95 -8.64
C VAL A 342 15.75 24.70 -9.69
N ASP A 343 16.88 24.10 -9.30
CA ASP A 343 17.98 23.79 -10.20
C ASP A 343 17.62 22.70 -11.23
N ALA A 344 16.75 21.76 -10.86
CA ALA A 344 16.32 20.66 -11.74
C ALA A 344 15.24 21.05 -12.75
N ARG A 345 14.71 22.28 -12.71
CA ARG A 345 13.56 22.68 -13.54
C ARG A 345 13.92 22.83 -15.01
N MET A 346 15.08 23.42 -15.30
CA MET A 346 15.54 23.58 -16.69
C MET A 346 15.77 22.21 -17.32
N ASP A 347 16.46 21.31 -16.62
CA ASP A 347 16.65 19.94 -17.05
C ASP A 347 15.30 19.22 -17.26
N ALA A 348 14.36 19.36 -16.32
CA ALA A 348 13.03 18.75 -16.44
C ALA A 348 12.25 19.26 -17.67
N LYS A 349 12.35 20.57 -17.98
CA LYS A 349 11.74 21.16 -19.18
C LYS A 349 12.35 20.54 -20.44
N GLU A 350 13.68 20.53 -20.56
CA GLU A 350 14.40 19.99 -21.71
C GLU A 350 14.10 18.51 -21.92
N VAL A 351 14.07 17.72 -20.84
CA VAL A 351 13.73 16.30 -20.88
C VAL A 351 12.34 16.07 -21.45
N VAL A 352 11.33 16.86 -21.05
CA VAL A 352 9.96 16.72 -21.56
C VAL A 352 9.86 17.18 -23.01
N GLU A 353 10.57 18.23 -23.42
CA GLU A 353 10.62 18.67 -24.83
C GLU A 353 11.26 17.58 -25.72
N HIS A 354 12.38 17.00 -25.30
CA HIS A 354 13.01 15.87 -25.97
C HIS A 354 12.08 14.64 -26.02
N ALA A 355 11.36 14.35 -24.95
CA ALA A 355 10.41 13.25 -24.90
C ALA A 355 9.25 13.41 -25.88
N ILE A 356 8.71 14.63 -26.04
CA ILE A 356 7.65 14.94 -27.01
C ILE A 356 8.18 14.81 -28.44
N ALA A 357 9.42 15.27 -28.70
CA ALA A 357 10.07 15.09 -29.99
C ALA A 357 10.27 13.59 -30.33
N LEU A 358 10.69 12.80 -29.35
CA LEU A 358 10.87 11.36 -29.48
C LEU A 358 9.55 10.61 -29.70
N GLU A 359 8.47 10.99 -29.01
CA GLU A 359 7.13 10.43 -29.25
C GLU A 359 6.68 10.70 -30.70
N ARG A 360 6.89 11.92 -31.19
CA ARG A 360 6.59 12.28 -32.58
C ARG A 360 7.43 11.47 -33.56
N GLU A 361 8.72 11.26 -33.29
CA GLU A 361 9.59 10.41 -34.11
C GLU A 361 9.08 8.97 -34.16
N ILE A 362 8.69 8.38 -33.03
CA ILE A 362 8.14 7.02 -32.96
C ILE A 362 6.85 6.89 -33.79
N TRP A 363 6.00 7.92 -33.80
CA TRP A 363 4.71 7.89 -34.49
C TRP A 363 4.81 8.23 -35.98
N SER A 364 5.69 9.17 -36.35
CA SER A 364 5.87 9.62 -37.74
C SER A 364 6.90 8.80 -38.51
N GLY A 365 7.84 8.14 -37.81
CA GLY A 365 8.97 7.43 -38.40
C GLY A 365 10.07 8.35 -38.95
N GLU A 366 9.93 9.67 -38.80
CA GLU A 366 10.94 10.65 -39.21
C GLU A 366 11.85 11.01 -38.03
N PRO A 367 13.18 10.97 -38.19
CA PRO A 367 14.10 11.28 -37.10
C PRO A 367 13.91 12.73 -36.65
N SER A 368 13.77 12.93 -35.35
CA SER A 368 13.67 14.27 -34.78
C SER A 368 14.96 15.05 -34.99
N GLN A 369 14.86 16.36 -35.28
CA GLN A 369 16.04 17.25 -35.41
C GLN A 369 16.66 17.63 -34.06
N ALA A 370 16.13 17.09 -32.96
CA ALA A 370 16.65 17.32 -31.62
C ALA A 370 17.97 16.55 -31.47
N ASN A 371 19.09 17.27 -31.57
CA ASN A 371 20.42 16.72 -31.29
C ASN A 371 20.60 16.56 -29.78
N SER A 372 19.99 15.54 -29.17
CA SER A 372 20.27 15.19 -27.77
C SER A 372 21.51 14.29 -27.68
N SER A 373 22.41 14.57 -26.74
CA SER A 373 23.49 13.64 -26.37
C SER A 373 22.97 12.42 -25.61
N THR A 374 21.77 12.54 -25.04
CA THR A 374 21.05 11.53 -24.25
C THR A 374 20.32 10.53 -25.14
N GLY A 375 20.41 9.23 -24.80
CA GLY A 375 19.76 8.17 -25.56
C GLY A 375 18.24 8.10 -25.34
N PRO A 376 17.43 7.59 -26.30
CA PRO A 376 15.97 7.50 -26.18
C PRO A 376 15.46 6.77 -24.92
N SER A 377 16.16 5.72 -24.49
CA SER A 377 15.82 4.97 -23.28
C SER A 377 16.07 5.76 -22.00
N GLU A 378 17.08 6.63 -22.02
CA GLU A 378 17.45 7.46 -20.87
C GLU A 378 16.46 8.62 -20.71
N VAL A 379 16.08 9.28 -21.81
CA VAL A 379 14.99 10.27 -21.80
C VAL A 379 13.70 9.65 -21.25
N ALA A 380 13.33 8.44 -21.70
CA ALA A 380 12.14 7.77 -21.20
C ALA A 380 12.22 7.42 -19.69
N ALA A 381 13.39 7.03 -19.20
CA ALA A 381 13.61 6.79 -17.77
C ALA A 381 13.53 8.07 -16.94
N GLN A 382 14.07 9.19 -17.45
CA GLN A 382 13.97 10.49 -16.79
C GLN A 382 12.53 11.01 -16.73
N VAL A 383 11.74 10.83 -17.80
CA VAL A 383 10.30 11.15 -17.79
C VAL A 383 9.54 10.30 -16.79
N GLU A 384 9.84 9.00 -16.70
CA GLU A 384 9.26 8.11 -15.69
C GLU A 384 9.53 8.62 -14.27
N GLU A 385 10.76 9.05 -13.98
CA GLU A 385 11.14 9.56 -12.66
C GLU A 385 10.48 10.91 -12.33
N LEU A 386 10.41 11.82 -13.30
CA LEU A 386 9.68 13.09 -13.14
C LEU A 386 8.19 12.84 -12.83
N LEU A 387 7.55 11.95 -13.59
CA LEU A 387 6.16 11.57 -13.37
C LEU A 387 5.97 10.91 -12.00
N ARG A 388 6.86 9.99 -11.62
CA ARG A 388 6.85 9.32 -10.31
C ARG A 388 6.90 10.33 -9.17
N THR A 389 7.80 11.32 -9.25
CA THR A 389 7.93 12.39 -8.25
C THR A 389 6.65 13.22 -8.16
N ILE A 390 6.07 13.64 -9.28
CA ILE A 390 4.81 14.41 -9.30
C ILE A 390 3.66 13.58 -8.71
N LEU A 391 3.54 12.31 -9.09
CA LEU A 391 2.50 11.41 -8.56
C LEU A 391 2.68 11.17 -7.06
N ARG A 392 3.91 11.00 -6.57
CA ARG A 392 4.23 10.83 -5.16
C ARG A 392 3.77 12.05 -4.35
N ARG A 393 4.12 13.27 -4.79
CA ARG A 393 3.71 14.53 -4.15
C ARG A 393 2.19 14.76 -4.23
N GLY A 394 1.59 14.40 -5.36
CA GLY A 394 0.14 14.46 -5.57
C GLY A 394 -0.63 13.55 -4.63
N VAL A 395 -0.18 12.30 -4.51
CA VAL A 395 -0.74 11.33 -3.58
C VAL A 395 -0.53 11.78 -2.13
N ALA A 396 0.65 12.33 -1.81
CA ALA A 396 0.96 12.91 -0.51
C ALA A 396 0.05 14.09 -0.12
N GLY A 397 -0.66 14.68 -1.10
CA GLY A 397 -1.51 15.85 -0.92
C GLY A 397 -0.78 17.19 -0.98
N GLU A 398 0.52 17.20 -1.28
CA GLU A 398 1.34 18.42 -1.33
C GLU A 398 0.93 19.39 -2.45
N LEU A 399 0.41 18.85 -3.55
CA LEU A 399 0.04 19.62 -4.75
C LEU A 399 -1.45 20.03 -4.78
N GLY A 400 -2.22 19.70 -3.74
CA GLY A 400 -3.67 19.95 -3.71
C GLY A 400 -4.46 19.12 -4.72
N ASN A 401 -5.71 19.54 -5.01
CA ASN A 401 -6.63 18.79 -5.89
C ASN A 401 -6.50 19.12 -7.38
N ASP A 402 -5.92 20.28 -7.71
CA ASP A 402 -5.71 20.74 -9.09
C ASP A 402 -4.22 20.97 -9.34
N PHE A 403 -3.59 19.98 -9.97
CA PHE A 403 -2.18 19.98 -10.31
C PHE A 403 -1.80 21.11 -11.27
N ARG A 404 -2.75 21.59 -12.09
CA ARG A 404 -2.51 22.68 -13.04
C ARG A 404 -2.46 24.00 -12.32
N ALA A 405 -3.43 24.24 -11.44
CA ALA A 405 -3.44 25.41 -10.59
C ALA A 405 -2.15 25.46 -9.74
N ALA A 406 -1.76 24.35 -9.13
CA ALA A 406 -0.51 24.29 -8.35
C ALA A 406 0.74 24.60 -9.20
N ALA A 407 0.83 24.09 -10.44
CA ALA A 407 1.93 24.41 -11.34
C ALA A 407 1.93 25.88 -11.77
N ASP A 408 0.77 26.42 -12.15
CA ASP A 408 0.62 27.80 -12.60
C ASP A 408 0.87 28.79 -11.43
N GLU A 409 0.41 28.48 -10.22
CA GLU A 409 0.71 29.24 -8.99
C GLU A 409 2.21 29.25 -8.69
N THR A 410 2.88 28.10 -8.81
CA THR A 410 4.33 28.01 -8.62
C THR A 410 5.07 28.89 -9.63
N LEU A 411 4.67 28.85 -10.91
CA LEU A 411 5.22 29.69 -11.97
C LEU A 411 4.96 31.19 -11.76
N LEU A 412 3.79 31.55 -11.22
CA LEU A 412 3.45 32.95 -10.95
C LEU A 412 4.19 33.48 -9.71
N ALA A 413 4.36 32.65 -8.68
CA ALA A 413 5.02 33.03 -7.43
C ALA A 413 6.54 33.22 -7.60
N GLU A 414 7.19 32.32 -8.35
CA GLU A 414 8.64 32.35 -8.55
C GLU A 414 9.04 33.05 -9.86
N GLY A 415 8.04 33.44 -10.65
CA GLY A 415 8.18 34.11 -11.95
C GLY A 415 8.46 33.14 -13.10
N LEU A 416 8.03 33.53 -14.31
CA LEU A 416 8.41 32.90 -15.59
C LEU A 416 9.90 33.14 -15.93
N ALA A 417 10.77 33.15 -14.93
CA ALA A 417 12.19 33.46 -15.10
C ALA A 417 12.95 32.40 -15.92
N PHE A 418 12.27 31.35 -16.35
CA PHE A 418 12.78 30.14 -16.99
C PHE A 418 12.60 30.12 -18.53
N GLY A 419 12.41 31.28 -19.15
CA GLY A 419 12.41 31.45 -20.60
C GLY A 419 13.61 32.28 -21.07
N GLU A 420 14.44 31.67 -21.92
CA GLU A 420 15.32 32.27 -22.95
C GLU A 420 15.45 33.80 -22.85
N GLY A 421 16.39 34.24 -22.01
CA GLY A 421 16.67 35.64 -21.78
C GLY A 421 17.39 35.77 -20.46
N ASP A 422 18.67 36.08 -20.54
CA ASP A 422 19.47 36.52 -19.39
C ASP A 422 18.65 37.54 -18.58
N ALA A 423 18.73 37.51 -17.25
CA ALA A 423 18.11 38.55 -16.42
C ALA A 423 18.63 39.95 -16.80
N ALA A 424 19.78 40.03 -17.47
CA ALA A 424 20.31 41.23 -18.10
C ALA A 424 19.52 41.74 -19.33
N GLU A 425 18.75 40.88 -20.01
CA GLU A 425 17.97 41.26 -21.20
C GLU A 425 16.52 41.62 -20.89
N ARG A 426 16.00 41.27 -19.70
CA ARG A 426 14.60 41.51 -19.32
C ARG A 426 14.27 42.97 -18.94
N GLY A 427 15.14 43.92 -19.30
CA GLY A 427 14.89 45.37 -19.26
C GLY A 427 15.24 46.09 -20.57
N ALA A 428 15.66 45.38 -21.61
CA ALA A 428 16.08 45.97 -22.88
C ALA A 428 14.97 45.97 -23.93
N THR A 429 13.74 46.35 -23.57
CA THR A 429 12.84 46.90 -24.57
C THR A 429 13.51 48.16 -25.13
N THR A 430 13.55 48.24 -26.46
CA THR A 430 14.33 49.16 -27.31
C THR A 430 14.04 50.66 -27.12
N GLU A 431 13.33 51.02 -26.06
CA GLU A 431 12.90 52.38 -25.72
C GLU A 431 13.74 53.00 -24.59
N TRP A 432 14.58 52.22 -23.89
CA TRP A 432 15.36 52.70 -22.73
C TRP A 432 16.88 52.61 -22.88
N ASN A 433 17.40 52.25 -24.07
CA ASN A 433 18.82 52.39 -24.39
C ASN A 433 19.07 53.70 -25.16
N LEU A 434 18.84 54.83 -24.50
CA LEU A 434 19.51 56.06 -24.89
C LEU A 434 21.00 55.88 -24.51
N ARG A 435 21.85 55.65 -25.51
CA ARG A 435 23.27 56.01 -25.37
C ARG A 435 23.31 57.45 -24.87
N PRO A 436 24.17 57.80 -23.88
CA PRO A 436 24.45 59.20 -23.64
C PRO A 436 25.13 59.70 -24.92
N ALA A 437 24.35 60.37 -25.78
CA ALA A 437 24.92 61.26 -26.76
C ALA A 437 25.64 62.34 -25.95
N GLU A 438 26.91 62.58 -26.27
CA GLU A 438 27.65 63.76 -25.86
C GLU A 438 26.83 64.99 -26.30
N ALA A 439 25.95 65.45 -25.42
CA ALA A 439 25.23 66.69 -25.58
C ALA A 439 26.08 67.75 -24.87
N GLU A 440 26.66 68.64 -25.67
CA GLU A 440 27.24 69.89 -25.21
C GLU A 440 26.21 70.61 -24.33
N LEU A 441 26.51 70.70 -23.02
CA LEU A 441 25.76 71.55 -22.10
C LEU A 441 25.92 73.00 -22.56
N PRO A 442 24.84 73.78 -22.71
CA PRO A 442 24.96 75.23 -22.82
C PRO A 442 25.54 75.77 -21.50
N ASP A 443 26.54 76.63 -21.61
CA ASP A 443 27.13 77.39 -20.50
C ASP A 443 26.09 78.39 -19.97
N LEU A 444 25.26 77.95 -19.01
CA LEU A 444 24.32 78.80 -18.29
C LEU A 444 25.08 79.49 -17.15
N GLY A 445 25.15 80.82 -17.22
CA GLY A 445 25.86 81.63 -16.24
C GLY A 445 25.21 81.59 -14.85
N PRO A 446 25.94 81.99 -13.79
CA PRO A 446 25.51 81.86 -12.40
C PRO A 446 24.25 82.66 -12.02
N ALA A 447 23.73 83.51 -12.91
CA ALA A 447 22.49 84.26 -12.69
C ALA A 447 21.21 83.47 -13.02
N GLU A 448 21.29 82.43 -13.88
CA GLU A 448 20.10 81.64 -14.28
C GLU A 448 19.85 80.45 -13.34
N LEU A 449 20.87 79.99 -12.60
CA LEU A 449 20.72 78.95 -11.58
C LEU A 449 19.96 79.43 -10.33
N GLU A 450 19.96 80.73 -10.05
CA GLU A 450 19.28 81.33 -8.88
C GLU A 450 17.76 81.57 -9.12
N GLU A 451 17.31 81.46 -10.38
CA GLU A 451 15.89 81.57 -10.75
C GLU A 451 15.17 80.20 -10.77
N VAL A 452 15.90 79.11 -11.05
CA VAL A 452 15.37 77.74 -10.98
C VAL A 452 15.21 77.28 -9.53
N ALA A 453 16.13 77.65 -8.63
CA ALA A 453 16.06 77.31 -7.21
C ALA A 453 14.93 78.03 -6.44
N ARG A 454 14.31 79.05 -7.03
CA ARG A 454 13.21 79.81 -6.41
C ARG A 454 11.82 79.27 -6.76
N ARG A 455 11.73 78.17 -7.51
CA ARG A 455 10.47 77.64 -8.08
C ARG A 455 9.97 76.33 -7.45
N ASP A 456 10.58 75.90 -6.35
CA ASP A 456 10.23 74.67 -5.61
C ASP A 456 9.47 74.91 -4.29
N GLU A 457 8.90 76.10 -4.09
CA GLU A 457 7.92 76.34 -3.03
C GLU A 457 6.55 76.59 -3.68
N ASP A 458 5.66 75.61 -3.52
CA ASP A 458 4.19 75.64 -3.67
C ASP A 458 3.64 74.50 -4.57
N TYR A 459 3.63 73.29 -4.01
CA TYR A 459 2.63 72.28 -4.36
C TYR A 459 1.93 71.82 -3.07
N GLU A 460 0.83 72.48 -2.74
CA GLU A 460 -0.16 71.95 -1.80
C GLU A 460 -0.88 70.76 -2.47
N VAL A 461 -0.67 69.55 -1.94
CA VAL A 461 -1.55 68.42 -2.21
C VAL A 461 -2.79 68.58 -1.34
N ALA A 462 -3.88 69.06 -1.94
CA ALA A 462 -5.20 68.98 -1.33
C ALA A 462 -5.66 67.51 -1.28
N ASP A 463 -6.28 67.12 -0.17
CA ASP A 463 -6.86 65.79 0.14
C ASP A 463 -5.92 64.68 0.67
N ALA A 464 -5.20 64.96 1.76
CA ALA A 464 -4.53 63.93 2.58
C ALA A 464 -5.45 63.22 3.62
N ASP A 465 -6.73 63.60 3.74
CA ASP A 465 -7.62 63.11 4.81
C ASP A 465 -8.59 61.97 4.40
N ARG A 466 -8.35 61.30 3.26
CA ARG A 466 -9.28 60.25 2.77
C ARG A 466 -8.65 58.88 2.52
N ILE A 467 -7.66 58.49 3.31
CA ILE A 467 -7.22 57.08 3.37
C ILE A 467 -7.28 56.62 4.84
N ARG A 468 -8.46 56.12 5.25
CA ARG A 468 -8.59 55.31 6.46
C ARG A 468 -8.15 53.89 6.15
N VAL A 469 -6.95 53.53 6.57
CA VAL A 469 -6.51 52.13 6.68
C VAL A 469 -7.17 51.55 7.94
N SER A 470 -8.26 50.81 7.78
CA SER A 470 -8.83 50.00 8.86
C SER A 470 -7.97 48.75 9.09
N ARG A 471 -7.09 48.80 10.09
CA ARG A 471 -6.58 47.61 10.78
C ARG A 471 -7.71 47.08 11.67
N GLY A 472 -8.45 46.09 11.19
CA GLY A 472 -9.44 45.33 11.95
C GLY A 472 -8.95 43.90 12.16
N THR A 473 -8.88 43.49 13.42
CA THR A 473 -8.55 42.14 13.89
C THR A 473 -9.68 41.16 13.58
N LEU A 474 -9.51 40.32 12.57
CA LEU A 474 -10.37 39.16 12.30
C LEU A 474 -9.90 37.96 13.12
N ARG A 475 -10.28 37.89 14.40
CA ARG A 475 -10.09 36.68 15.21
C ARG A 475 -11.25 36.31 16.14
N ASP A 476 -12.35 37.06 16.18
CA ASP A 476 -13.48 36.78 17.09
C ASP A 476 -14.84 36.53 16.40
N GLU A 477 -14.90 36.37 15.07
CA GLU A 477 -16.18 36.09 14.35
C GLU A 477 -16.30 34.68 13.76
N LEU A 478 -15.40 33.74 14.11
CA LEU A 478 -15.47 32.35 13.62
C LEU A 478 -15.99 31.33 14.65
N ASP A 479 -16.21 31.74 15.91
CA ASP A 479 -16.63 30.84 16.99
C ASP A 479 -18.15 30.87 17.29
N GLU A 480 -18.94 31.71 16.61
CA GLU A 480 -20.39 31.83 16.84
C GLU A 480 -21.28 31.17 15.76
N VAL A 481 -20.69 30.57 14.71
CA VAL A 481 -21.46 29.86 13.65
C VAL A 481 -21.40 28.33 13.81
N VAL A 482 -20.68 27.81 14.82
CA VAL A 482 -20.50 26.34 15.03
C VAL A 482 -21.44 25.76 16.10
N ALA A 483 -22.24 26.58 16.80
CA ALA A 483 -23.03 26.13 17.95
C ALA A 483 -24.51 25.79 17.69
N GLU A 484 -24.99 25.80 16.44
CA GLU A 484 -26.40 25.48 16.14
C GLU A 484 -26.55 24.57 14.91
N SER A 485 -26.17 23.30 15.06
CA SER A 485 -26.66 22.22 14.20
C SER A 485 -26.97 20.99 15.05
N VAL A 486 -28.14 21.04 15.68
CA VAL A 486 -28.76 19.89 16.33
C VAL A 486 -29.07 18.86 15.25
N ALA A 487 -28.65 17.63 15.50
CA ALA A 487 -28.84 16.47 14.64
C ALA A 487 -30.33 16.22 14.34
N GLU A 488 -30.71 16.34 13.08
CA GLU A 488 -31.91 15.68 12.54
C GLU A 488 -31.48 14.39 11.82
N PRO A 489 -32.16 13.26 12.04
CA PRO A 489 -31.89 12.02 11.32
C PRO A 489 -32.41 12.15 9.88
N PHE A 490 -31.51 12.05 8.91
CA PHE A 490 -31.84 12.03 7.48
C PHE A 490 -32.60 10.74 7.12
N ALA A 491 -33.83 10.89 6.63
CA ALA A 491 -34.60 9.83 5.99
C ALA A 491 -34.29 9.77 4.49
N PHE A 492 -34.10 8.55 3.96
CA PHE A 492 -33.96 8.29 2.53
C PHE A 492 -35.34 8.26 1.85
N VAL A 493 -35.43 8.87 0.67
CA VAL A 493 -36.56 8.73 -0.26
C VAL A 493 -36.02 8.06 -1.52
N GLU A 494 -36.46 6.84 -1.81
CA GLU A 494 -36.26 6.21 -3.13
C GLU A 494 -37.30 6.72 -4.13
N GLU A 495 -36.94 6.65 -5.42
CA GLU A 495 -37.59 7.33 -6.56
C GLU A 495 -39.05 6.93 -6.84
N ASP A 496 -39.62 5.98 -6.10
CA ASP A 496 -41.01 5.52 -6.22
C ASP A 496 -41.93 5.94 -5.05
N GLY A 497 -41.44 6.80 -4.13
CA GLY A 497 -42.32 7.52 -3.19
C GLY A 497 -42.92 6.70 -2.04
N THR A 498 -42.30 5.58 -1.65
CA THR A 498 -42.76 4.77 -0.51
C THR A 498 -41.87 5.01 0.72
N PHE A 499 -42.48 5.36 1.86
CA PHE A 499 -41.79 5.55 3.14
C PHE A 499 -41.73 4.25 3.93
N VAL A 500 -40.54 3.85 4.42
CA VAL A 500 -40.38 2.73 5.38
C VAL A 500 -39.83 3.29 6.68
N SER A 501 -40.61 3.19 7.76
CA SER A 501 -40.20 3.51 9.12
C SER A 501 -39.72 2.24 9.82
N GLU A 502 -38.54 2.30 10.45
CA GLU A 502 -37.91 1.22 11.19
C GLU A 502 -38.61 1.03 12.56
N GLU A 503 -39.33 -0.09 12.74
CA GLU A 503 -39.92 -0.47 14.03
C GLU A 503 -38.88 -1.19 14.89
N LEU A 504 -38.64 -0.61 16.06
CA LEU A 504 -37.83 -1.12 17.17
C LEU A 504 -38.49 -2.37 17.78
N ILE A 505 -37.97 -3.58 17.48
CA ILE A 505 -38.42 -4.81 18.14
C ILE A 505 -37.62 -5.04 19.42
N VAL A 506 -38.30 -4.85 20.55
CA VAL A 506 -37.90 -5.31 21.88
C VAL A 506 -38.28 -6.79 21.99
N THR A 507 -37.32 -7.68 22.25
CA THR A 507 -37.59 -9.07 22.65
C THR A 507 -37.10 -9.34 24.06
N GLU A 508 -38.07 -9.67 24.92
CA GLU A 508 -37.91 -10.05 26.32
C GLU A 508 -37.20 -11.39 26.49
N SER A 509 -36.51 -11.49 27.62
CA SER A 509 -35.80 -12.63 28.15
C SER A 509 -36.74 -13.71 28.72
N ARG A 510 -36.43 -14.99 28.47
CA ARG A 510 -36.91 -16.11 29.29
C ARG A 510 -35.86 -17.22 29.34
N GLY A 511 -35.30 -17.44 30.53
CA GLY A 511 -34.39 -18.55 30.84
C GLY A 511 -35.14 -19.85 31.19
N PRO A 512 -34.43 -20.87 31.71
CA PRO A 512 -34.07 -22.05 30.91
C PRO A 512 -34.79 -23.33 31.40
N GLU A 513 -34.90 -24.33 30.52
CA GLU A 513 -35.30 -25.68 30.91
C GLU A 513 -34.29 -26.71 30.37
N SER A 514 -33.86 -27.62 31.24
CA SER A 514 -32.75 -28.54 31.04
C SER A 514 -33.20 -29.84 30.39
N THR A 515 -32.48 -30.32 29.38
CA THR A 515 -32.52 -31.73 28.96
C THR A 515 -31.12 -32.18 28.51
N ARG A 516 -30.74 -33.38 28.99
CA ARG A 516 -29.46 -34.09 28.75
C ARG A 516 -29.27 -34.48 27.28
N PRO A 517 -28.03 -34.75 26.83
CA PRO A 517 -27.74 -35.06 25.43
C PRO A 517 -28.07 -36.52 25.07
N GLU A 518 -28.77 -36.71 23.96
CA GLU A 518 -28.82 -37.98 23.21
C GLU A 518 -27.92 -37.85 21.97
N ASP A 519 -27.17 -38.91 21.66
CA ASP A 519 -26.21 -38.98 20.57
C ASP A 519 -26.86 -38.73 19.18
N PRO A 520 -26.18 -38.08 18.22
CA PRO A 520 -26.76 -37.81 16.92
C PRO A 520 -26.87 -39.09 16.07
N PRO A 521 -28.01 -39.32 15.39
CA PRO A 521 -28.18 -40.44 14.46
C PRO A 521 -27.30 -40.28 13.21
N GLY A 522 -26.82 -41.42 12.71
CA GLY A 522 -25.92 -41.50 11.56
C GLY A 522 -26.56 -40.99 10.27
N TRP A 523 -25.79 -40.18 9.55
CA TRP A 523 -26.09 -39.50 8.27
C TRP A 523 -26.59 -40.40 7.11
N LEU A 524 -26.70 -41.73 7.29
CA LEU A 524 -26.99 -42.68 6.22
C LEU A 524 -28.33 -43.42 6.32
N ASP A 525 -29.14 -43.21 7.35
CA ASP A 525 -30.36 -44.01 7.58
C ASP A 525 -31.70 -43.32 7.20
N GLU A 526 -31.68 -42.18 6.51
CA GLU A 526 -32.91 -41.56 5.98
C GLU A 526 -32.81 -41.26 4.48
N VAL A 527 -32.83 -42.29 3.64
CA VAL A 527 -33.32 -42.15 2.25
C VAL A 527 -34.01 -43.43 1.81
N ASP A 528 -35.21 -43.69 2.32
CA ASP A 528 -36.19 -44.50 1.59
C ASP A 528 -37.60 -44.08 2.00
N ASP A 529 -38.14 -43.08 1.29
CA ASP A 529 -39.58 -42.94 1.04
C ASP A 529 -39.85 -41.76 0.09
N GLY A 530 -39.97 -42.08 -1.21
CA GLY A 530 -40.93 -41.47 -2.14
C GLY A 530 -40.96 -39.95 -2.40
N ALA A 531 -40.11 -39.14 -1.77
CA ALA A 531 -40.09 -37.68 -1.94
C ALA A 531 -39.16 -37.31 -3.09
N THR A 532 -39.73 -37.20 -4.30
CA THR A 532 -39.03 -36.58 -5.44
C THR A 532 -38.77 -35.11 -5.08
N MET A 533 -37.54 -34.77 -4.72
CA MET A 533 -37.14 -33.36 -4.55
C MET A 533 -37.31 -32.63 -5.88
N ASP A 534 -38.28 -31.72 -5.95
CA ASP A 534 -38.41 -30.75 -7.03
C ASP A 534 -37.22 -29.78 -6.94
N PHE A 535 -36.16 -30.09 -7.69
CA PHE A 535 -35.04 -29.17 -7.85
C PHE A 535 -35.53 -27.90 -8.57
N PRO A 536 -35.20 -26.70 -8.06
CA PRO A 536 -35.55 -25.46 -8.75
C PRO A 536 -34.97 -25.46 -10.17
N ALA A 537 -35.74 -24.93 -11.12
CA ALA A 537 -35.39 -24.93 -12.53
C ALA A 537 -33.98 -24.38 -12.75
N ARG A 538 -33.12 -25.17 -13.41
CA ARG A 538 -31.74 -24.77 -13.73
C ARG A 538 -31.73 -23.45 -14.50
N SER A 539 -30.84 -22.54 -14.10
CA SER A 539 -30.66 -21.26 -14.80
C SER A 539 -30.31 -21.50 -16.27
N GLN A 540 -30.78 -20.59 -17.14
CA GLN A 540 -30.62 -20.70 -18.59
C GLN A 540 -29.14 -20.81 -19.01
N HIS A 541 -28.24 -20.14 -18.25
CA HIS A 541 -26.80 -20.20 -18.44
C HIS A 541 -26.23 -21.62 -18.21
N LEU A 542 -26.70 -22.35 -17.20
CA LEU A 542 -26.24 -23.72 -16.95
C LEU A 542 -26.76 -24.69 -18.02
N ASN A 543 -27.95 -24.44 -18.57
CA ASN A 543 -28.46 -25.20 -19.70
C ASN A 543 -27.66 -24.95 -20.98
N ASP A 544 -27.15 -23.73 -21.20
CA ASP A 544 -26.30 -23.41 -22.35
C ASP A 544 -24.88 -24.00 -22.22
N LEU A 545 -24.34 -24.09 -21.00
CA LEU A 545 -23.06 -24.78 -20.74
C LEU A 545 -23.16 -26.30 -20.86
N ALA A 546 -24.35 -26.87 -20.60
CA ALA A 546 -24.60 -28.31 -20.73
C ALA A 546 -24.89 -28.75 -22.18
N ARG A 547 -25.02 -27.82 -23.13
CA ARG A 547 -25.22 -28.17 -24.54
C ARG A 547 -23.95 -28.82 -25.10
N THR A 548 -24.14 -30.00 -25.70
CA THR A 548 -23.08 -30.72 -26.38
C THR A 548 -22.45 -29.83 -27.46
N PRO A 549 -21.12 -29.71 -27.54
CA PRO A 549 -20.47 -28.85 -28.51
C PRO A 549 -20.88 -29.22 -29.93
N LEU A 550 -21.23 -28.22 -30.73
CA LEU A 550 -21.69 -28.38 -32.12
C LEU A 550 -20.65 -29.17 -32.94
N PRO A 551 -21.09 -30.06 -33.85
CA PRO A 551 -20.19 -30.81 -34.70
C PRO A 551 -19.32 -29.85 -35.54
N ARG A 552 -18.03 -30.18 -35.67
CA ARG A 552 -17.01 -29.32 -36.33
C ARG A 552 -17.40 -28.86 -37.74
N SER A 553 -18.21 -29.64 -38.47
CA SER A 553 -18.73 -29.28 -39.80
C SER A 553 -19.66 -28.08 -39.76
N GLU A 554 -20.47 -27.94 -38.71
CA GLU A 554 -21.44 -26.87 -38.55
C GLU A 554 -20.78 -25.58 -38.07
N VAL A 555 -19.79 -25.69 -37.19
CA VAL A 555 -18.91 -24.57 -36.81
C VAL A 555 -18.16 -24.05 -38.04
N LYS A 556 -17.62 -24.95 -38.87
CA LYS A 556 -16.94 -24.58 -40.12
C LYS A 556 -17.87 -23.87 -41.09
N ALA A 557 -19.12 -24.32 -41.23
CA ALA A 557 -20.11 -23.68 -42.09
C ALA A 557 -20.50 -22.27 -41.60
N ARG A 558 -20.63 -22.07 -40.28
CA ARG A 558 -20.94 -20.74 -39.71
C ARG A 558 -19.79 -19.75 -39.86
N VAL A 559 -18.55 -20.22 -39.69
CA VAL A 559 -17.36 -19.35 -39.77
C VAL A 559 -16.95 -19.06 -41.21
N GLN A 560 -17.36 -19.88 -42.18
CA GLN A 560 -17.00 -19.73 -43.59
C GLN A 560 -17.47 -18.41 -44.24
N TYR A 561 -18.47 -17.74 -43.65
CA TYR A 561 -18.96 -16.44 -44.15
C TYR A 561 -18.29 -15.23 -43.48
N LEU A 562 -17.58 -15.43 -42.36
CA LEU A 562 -16.92 -14.35 -41.62
C LEU A 562 -15.55 -13.99 -42.18
N PHE A 563 -14.99 -14.84 -43.04
CA PHE A 563 -13.74 -14.58 -43.74
C PHE A 563 -14.01 -14.52 -45.26
N PRO A 564 -14.11 -13.32 -45.86
CA PRO A 564 -14.26 -13.19 -47.30
C PRO A 564 -13.08 -13.88 -47.99
N ARG A 565 -13.37 -14.78 -48.93
CA ARG A 565 -12.35 -15.44 -49.74
C ARG A 565 -11.66 -14.39 -50.59
N THR A 566 -10.41 -14.07 -50.30
CA THR A 566 -9.55 -13.35 -51.24
C THR A 566 -9.34 -14.27 -52.44
N GLU A 567 -9.85 -13.90 -53.61
CA GLU A 567 -9.55 -14.52 -54.89
C GLU A 567 -8.10 -14.23 -55.28
N THR A 568 -7.15 -14.78 -54.53
CA THR A 568 -5.74 -14.77 -54.90
C THR A 568 -5.17 -16.15 -54.60
N ASN A 569 -4.93 -16.90 -55.67
CA ASN A 569 -4.11 -18.11 -55.67
C ASN A 569 -2.68 -17.74 -55.24
N TRP A 570 -2.42 -17.68 -53.95
CA TRP A 570 -1.05 -17.70 -53.45
C TRP A 570 -0.50 -19.12 -53.60
N ALA A 571 0.23 -19.35 -54.69
CA ALA A 571 1.10 -20.49 -54.83
C ALA A 571 2.21 -20.38 -53.77
N VAL A 572 2.05 -21.09 -52.66
CA VAL A 572 3.11 -21.25 -51.65
C VAL A 572 4.21 -22.10 -52.30
N GLY A 573 5.28 -21.43 -52.72
CA GLY A 573 6.46 -22.09 -53.26
C GLY A 573 7.07 -23.03 -52.23
N THR A 574 6.99 -24.33 -52.49
CA THR A 574 7.72 -25.37 -51.76
C THR A 574 9.21 -25.21 -52.03
N ARG A 575 9.92 -24.47 -51.18
CA ARG A 575 11.39 -24.48 -51.14
C ARG A 575 11.84 -25.46 -50.06
N ALA A 576 12.31 -26.62 -50.50
CA ALA A 576 12.90 -27.63 -49.62
C ALA A 576 14.16 -27.09 -48.91
N PRO A 577 14.39 -27.45 -47.63
CA PRO A 577 15.57 -27.00 -46.89
C PRO A 577 16.83 -27.69 -47.44
N ARG A 578 17.80 -26.89 -47.92
CA ARG A 578 19.15 -27.36 -48.23
C ARG A 578 19.86 -27.72 -46.93
N ARG A 579 20.25 -28.99 -46.77
CA ARG A 579 21.24 -29.41 -45.78
C ARG A 579 22.59 -28.77 -46.12
N ALA A 580 23.24 -28.18 -45.13
CA ALA A 580 24.65 -27.83 -45.21
C ALA A 580 25.49 -29.12 -45.28
N ALA A 581 26.46 -29.14 -46.18
CA ALA A 581 27.49 -30.16 -46.30
C ALA A 581 28.85 -29.45 -46.26
N GLY A 582 29.80 -30.01 -45.51
CA GLY A 582 31.20 -29.58 -45.46
C GLY A 582 31.55 -28.87 -44.17
#